data_AF-A0A1F6G1A6-F1
#
_entry.id   AF-A0A1F6G1A6-F1
#
_cell.length_a   1.000
_cell.length_b   1.000
_cell.length_c   1.000
_cell.angle_alpha   90.00
_cell.angle_beta   90.00
_cell.angle_gamma   90.00
#
_symmetry.space_group_name_H-M   'P 1'
#
loop_
_entity.id
_entity.type
_entity.pdbx_description
1 polymer ?
#
loop_
_entity_poly.entity_id
_entity_poly.type
_entity_poly.pdbx_seq_one_letter_code
_entity_poly.pdbx_strand_id
1 'polypeptide(L)'
;MKQIRKVGIIRQRGQFTIPDAIRDAAVWLKENGAVVITLVTPTRLEIEPLKEGNGKVVQETTDWETIWKRMEEVRKLPGKYKGSLSEFIISDRQTRR
;
A
#
# COMPACT_ATOMS: atom_id res chain seq x y z
N MET A 1 -27.82 -9.44 8.80
CA MET A 1 -26.75 -9.12 9.77
C MET A 1 -27.32 -8.20 10.84
N LYS A 2 -26.95 -8.38 12.11
CA LYS A 2 -27.42 -7.50 13.20
C LYS A 2 -26.65 -6.17 13.14
N GLN A 3 -27.35 -5.05 13.29
CA GLN A 3 -26.71 -3.73 13.35
C GLN A 3 -25.89 -3.61 14.64
N ILE A 4 -24.58 -3.35 14.52
CA ILE A 4 -23.68 -3.14 15.66
C ILE A 4 -23.45 -1.63 15.79
N ARG A 5 -23.89 -1.03 16.90
CA ARG A 5 -23.67 0.38 17.22
C ARG A 5 -22.78 0.48 18.46
N LYS A 6 -21.70 1.25 18.37
CA LYS A 6 -20.80 1.57 19.48
C LYS A 6 -20.51 3.06 19.48
N VAL A 7 -20.32 3.62 20.66
CA VAL A 7 -19.85 5.00 20.83
C VAL A 7 -18.34 4.96 20.95
N GLY A 8 -17.66 5.86 20.27
CA GLY A 8 -16.22 6.05 20.37
C GLY A 8 -15.88 7.53 20.47
N ILE A 9 -14.68 7.82 20.94
CA ILE A 9 -14.19 9.18 21.17
C ILE A 9 -13.08 9.43 20.16
N ILE A 10 -13.16 10.57 19.46
CA ILE A 10 -12.08 11.05 18.60
C ILE A 10 -10.97 11.55 19.52
N ARG A 11 -9.78 10.95 19.40
CA ARG A 11 -8.58 11.31 20.16
C ARG A 11 -7.87 12.49 19.49
N GLN A 12 -6.76 12.91 20.08
CA GLN A 12 -5.91 13.95 19.50
C GLN A 12 -5.55 13.64 18.04
N ARG A 13 -5.39 14.69 17.24
CA ARG A 13 -5.07 14.62 15.80
C ARG A 13 -6.13 13.91 14.95
N GLY A 14 -7.39 13.85 15.41
CA GLY A 14 -8.47 13.23 14.64
C GLY A 14 -8.42 11.70 14.59
N GLN A 15 -7.61 11.07 15.44
CA GLN A 15 -7.51 9.61 15.47
C GLN A 15 -8.80 9.01 16.07
N PHE A 16 -9.39 8.05 15.38
CA PHE A 16 -10.54 7.29 15.86
C PHE A 16 -10.16 5.80 15.96
N THR A 17 -10.37 5.20 17.13
CA THR A 17 -10.17 3.77 17.33
C THR A 17 -11.48 3.04 17.08
N ILE A 18 -11.48 2.11 16.13
CA ILE A 18 -12.65 1.25 15.87
C ILE A 18 -12.81 0.24 17.02
N PRO A 19 -13.98 0.19 17.69
CA PRO A 19 -14.22 -0.75 18.78
C PRO A 19 -14.10 -2.22 18.35
N ASP A 20 -13.61 -3.07 19.26
CA ASP A 20 -13.34 -4.50 19.02
C ASP A 20 -14.51 -5.24 18.40
N ALA A 21 -15.72 -5.04 18.95
CA ALA A 21 -16.93 -5.68 18.42
C ALA A 21 -17.24 -5.36 16.94
N ILE A 22 -16.76 -4.23 16.41
CA ILE A 22 -16.87 -3.89 14.99
C ILE A 22 -15.73 -4.54 14.20
N ARG A 23 -14.50 -4.56 14.75
CA ARG A 23 -13.33 -5.22 14.14
C ARG A 23 -13.56 -6.72 13.98
N ASP A 24 -14.08 -7.39 15.01
CA ASP A 24 -14.38 -8.82 15.00
C ASP A 24 -15.44 -9.20 13.96
N ALA A 25 -16.38 -8.28 13.69
CA ALA A 25 -17.44 -8.48 12.69
C ALA A 25 -17.00 -8.15 11.26
N ALA A 26 -15.97 -7.31 11.08
CA ALA A 26 -15.51 -6.83 9.79
C ALA A 26 -14.09 -7.34 9.50
N VAL A 27 -14.00 -8.50 8.85
CA VAL A 27 -12.75 -9.23 8.55
C VAL A 27 -11.70 -8.40 7.78
N TRP A 28 -12.13 -7.37 7.05
CA TRP A 28 -11.24 -6.47 6.32
C TRP A 28 -10.62 -5.35 7.20
N LEU A 29 -11.04 -5.16 8.44
CA LEU A 29 -10.44 -4.19 9.35
C LEU A 29 -9.18 -4.75 10.04
N LYS A 30 -8.26 -5.31 9.24
CA LYS A 30 -6.97 -5.80 9.71
C LYS A 30 -5.97 -4.64 9.88
N GLU A 31 -4.97 -4.88 10.73
CA GLU A 31 -3.87 -3.94 10.93
C GLU A 31 -3.14 -3.65 9.62
N ASN A 32 -2.65 -2.41 9.47
CA ASN A 32 -1.95 -1.91 8.28
C ASN A 32 -2.75 -1.96 6.96
N GLY A 33 -4.06 -2.24 7.00
CA GLY A 33 -4.91 -2.19 5.82
C GLY A 33 -5.18 -0.76 5.34
N ALA A 34 -5.07 -0.53 4.03
CA ALA A 34 -5.44 0.75 3.43
C ALA A 34 -6.97 0.86 3.32
N VAL A 35 -7.50 2.04 3.63
CA VAL A 35 -8.95 2.32 3.59
C VAL A 35 -9.23 3.62 2.85
N VAL A 36 -10.41 3.70 2.24
CA VAL A 36 -10.97 4.93 1.69
C VAL A 36 -11.98 5.47 2.69
N ILE A 37 -11.90 6.76 2.97
CA ILE A 37 -12.84 7.45 3.86
C ILE A 37 -13.60 8.48 3.03
N THR A 38 -14.91 8.29 2.94
CA THR A 38 -15.80 9.15 2.14
C THR A 38 -16.77 9.87 3.06
N LEU A 39 -16.83 11.19 2.97
CA LEU A 39 -17.87 11.99 3.63
C LEU A 39 -19.14 11.95 2.79
N VAL A 40 -20.13 11.18 3.23
CA VAL A 40 -21.41 11.00 2.53
C VAL A 40 -22.37 12.14 2.87
N THR A 41 -22.40 12.54 4.14
CA THR A 41 -23.13 13.73 4.62
C THR A 41 -22.28 14.42 5.70
N PRO A 42 -22.61 15.65 6.13
CA PRO A 42 -21.87 16.35 7.18
C PRO A 42 -21.75 15.58 8.51
N THR A 43 -22.58 14.55 8.74
CA THR A 43 -22.62 13.75 9.96
C THR A 43 -22.34 12.27 9.71
N ARG A 44 -22.11 11.86 8.46
CA ARG A 44 -21.93 10.46 8.08
C ARG A 44 -20.70 10.27 7.22
N LEU A 45 -19.76 9.50 7.75
CA LEU A 45 -18.61 8.98 7.02
C LEU A 45 -18.85 7.52 6.68
N GLU A 46 -18.38 7.12 5.51
CA GLU A 46 -18.28 5.73 5.07
C GLU A 46 -16.81 5.36 4.97
N ILE A 47 -16.46 4.18 5.49
CA ILE A 47 -15.10 3.64 5.47
C ILE A 47 -15.16 2.29 4.79
N GLU A 48 -14.37 2.13 3.74
CA GLU A 48 -14.30 0.89 2.98
C GLU A 48 -12.84 0.51 2.69
N PRO A 49 -12.55 -0.78 2.45
CA PRO A 49 -11.21 -1.19 2.08
C PRO A 49 -10.83 -0.57 0.73
N LEU A 50 -9.57 -0.11 0.61
CA LEU A 50 -9.04 0.31 -0.68
C LEU A 50 -9.03 -0.88 -1.64
N LYS A 51 -9.56 -0.70 -2.85
CA LYS A 51 -9.55 -1.72 -3.91
C LYS A 51 -8.70 -1.27 -5.08
N GLU A 52 -7.94 -2.19 -5.66
CA GLU A 52 -7.27 -2.00 -6.95
C GLU A 52 -8.30 -1.99 -8.10
N GLY A 53 -7.87 -1.56 -9.29
CA GLY A 53 -8.72 -1.53 -10.50
C GLY A 53 -9.26 -2.89 -10.94
N ASN A 54 -8.73 -3.98 -10.39
CA ASN A 54 -9.22 -5.36 -10.56
C ASN A 54 -10.26 -5.79 -9.50
N GLY A 55 -10.66 -4.88 -8.59
CA GLY A 55 -11.61 -5.13 -7.51
C GLY A 55 -11.02 -5.85 -6.28
N LYS A 56 -9.72 -6.17 -6.26
CA LYS A 56 -9.04 -6.82 -5.15
C LYS A 56 -8.73 -5.81 -4.05
N VAL A 57 -9.01 -6.18 -2.79
CA VAL A 57 -8.68 -5.33 -1.63
C VAL A 57 -7.16 -5.21 -1.50
N VAL A 58 -6.66 -3.99 -1.32
CA VAL A 58 -5.25 -3.66 -1.06
C VAL A 58 -4.94 -3.97 0.40
N GLN A 59 -5.05 -5.24 0.74
CA GLN A 59 -4.56 -5.82 1.97
C GLN A 59 -3.87 -7.10 1.55
N GLU A 60 -2.56 -7.04 1.52
CA GLU A 60 -1.68 -8.18 1.23
C GLU A 60 -1.89 -8.81 -0.15
N THR A 61 -1.03 -8.45 -1.08
CA THR A 61 -0.01 -9.39 -1.60
C THR A 61 0.85 -8.59 -2.56
N THR A 62 1.89 -7.92 -2.05
CA THR A 62 3.04 -7.66 -2.91
C THR A 62 3.54 -9.04 -3.33
N ASP A 63 3.31 -9.40 -4.59
CA ASP A 63 3.77 -10.66 -5.16
C ASP A 63 5.31 -10.60 -5.29
N TRP A 64 5.96 -10.92 -4.18
CA TRP A 64 7.42 -10.90 -4.08
C TRP A 64 8.07 -11.86 -5.05
N GLU A 65 7.40 -12.97 -5.38
CA GLU A 65 7.88 -13.94 -6.36
C GLU A 65 7.93 -13.31 -7.75
N THR A 66 6.85 -12.63 -8.18
CA THR A 66 6.83 -11.91 -9.45
C THR A 66 7.85 -10.77 -9.48
N ILE A 67 8.01 -10.00 -8.39
CA ILE A 67 9.00 -8.92 -8.33
C ILE A 67 10.41 -9.49 -8.47
N TRP A 68 10.73 -10.53 -7.72
CA TRP A 68 12.06 -11.14 -7.74
C TRP A 68 12.38 -11.74 -9.11
N LYS A 69 11.42 -12.45 -9.71
CA LYS A 69 11.54 -12.99 -11.07
C LYS A 69 11.81 -11.90 -12.10
N ARG A 70 11.07 -10.77 -12.04
CA ARG A 70 11.32 -9.62 -12.93
C ARG A 70 12.69 -8.99 -12.70
N MET A 71 13.15 -8.88 -11.45
CA MET A 71 14.50 -8.39 -11.15
C MET A 71 15.58 -9.31 -11.73
N GLU A 72 15.40 -10.64 -11.67
CA GLU A 72 16.29 -11.60 -12.31
C GLU A 72 16.28 -11.50 -13.84
N GLU A 73 15.11 -11.34 -14.45
CA GLU A 73 14.98 -11.15 -15.89
C GLU A 73 15.71 -9.88 -16.35
N VAL A 74 15.54 -8.77 -15.64
CA VAL A 74 16.24 -7.51 -15.95
C VAL A 74 17.76 -7.65 -15.81
N ARG A 75 18.25 -8.40 -14.80
CA ARG A 75 19.70 -8.66 -14.64
C ARG A 75 20.30 -9.46 -15.79
N LYS A 76 19.51 -10.30 -16.48
CA LYS A 76 19.97 -11.10 -17.62
C LYS A 76 20.05 -10.30 -18.91
N LEU A 77 19.39 -9.14 -18.98
CA LEU A 77 19.44 -8.29 -20.16
C LEU A 77 20.82 -7.60 -20.21
N PRO A 78 21.66 -7.88 -21.23
CA PRO A 78 22.90 -7.15 -21.39
C PRO A 78 22.59 -5.69 -21.68
N GLY A 79 23.15 -4.80 -20.87
CA GLY A 79 23.06 -3.36 -21.12
C GLY A 79 23.69 -3.00 -22.46
N LYS A 80 23.21 -1.91 -23.09
CA LYS A 80 23.83 -1.37 -24.32
C LYS A 80 25.28 -0.92 -24.09
N TYR A 81 25.62 -0.62 -22.84
CA TYR A 81 26.96 -0.21 -22.44
C TYR A 81 27.89 -1.43 -22.39
N LYS A 82 28.95 -1.40 -23.19
CA LYS A 82 29.99 -2.42 -23.23
C LYS A 82 31.13 -2.07 -22.28
N GLY A 83 30.84 -2.02 -20.99
CA GLY A 83 31.82 -1.74 -19.95
C GLY A 83 31.29 -2.13 -18.57
N SER A 84 32.17 -2.14 -17.59
CA SER A 84 31.80 -2.42 -16.20
C SER A 84 30.96 -1.28 -15.61
N LEU A 85 30.13 -1.58 -14.61
CA LEU A 85 29.41 -0.57 -13.84
C LEU A 85 30.37 0.45 -13.22
N SER A 86 31.56 0.00 -12.82
CA SER A 86 32.61 0.84 -12.26
C SER A 86 33.13 1.87 -13.28
N GLU A 87 33.38 1.47 -14.53
CA GLU A 87 33.80 2.39 -15.60
C GLU A 87 32.70 3.39 -15.95
N PHE A 88 31.43 2.97 -15.96
CA PHE A 88 30.29 3.87 -16.15
C PHE A 88 30.23 4.95 -15.05
N ILE A 89 30.36 4.57 -13.78
CA ILE A 89 30.32 5.51 -12.64
C ILE A 89 31.50 6.48 -12.70
N ILE A 90 32.70 6.00 -13.05
CA ILE A 90 33.90 6.85 -13.20
C ILE A 90 33.67 7.87 -14.32
N SER A 91 33.17 7.42 -15.48
CA SER A 91 32.84 8.29 -16.61
C SER A 91 31.81 9.35 -16.22
N ASP A 92 30.64 8.98 -15.68
CA ASP A 92 29.59 9.94 -15.28
C ASP A 92 30.09 10.99 -14.28
N ARG A 93 31.01 10.62 -13.37
CA ARG A 93 31.61 11.55 -12.41
C ARG A 93 32.67 12.46 -13.01
N GLN A 94 33.41 11.99 -14.02
CA GLN A 94 34.44 12.77 -14.69
C GLN A 94 33.85 13.76 -15.70
N THR A 95 32.74 13.42 -16.36
CA THR A 95 32.09 14.30 -17.36
C THR A 95 31.34 15.49 -16.74
N ARG A 96 31.12 15.50 -15.41
CA ARG A 96 30.46 16.60 -14.68
C ARG A 96 31.44 17.58 -13.97
N ARG A 97 32.71 17.58 -14.34
CA ARG A 97 33.69 18.61 -13.97
C ARG A 97 34.03 19.46 -15.19
#